data_AF-R9KXY1-F1
#
_entry.id   AF-R9KXY1-F1
#
_cell.length_a   1.000
_cell.length_b   1.000
_cell.length_c   1.000
_cell.angle_alpha   90.00
_cell.angle_beta   90.00
_cell.angle_gamma   90.00
#
_symmetry.space_group_name_H-M   'P 1'
#
loop_
_entity.id
_entity.type
_entity.pdbx_description
1 polymer ?
#
loop_
_entity_poly.entity_id
_entity_poly.type
_entity_poly.pdbx_seq_one_letter_code
_entity_poly.pdbx_strand_id
1 'polypeptide(L)' 'MSPKMGQKIKDNPKNVRLDLRLTKQEAEDLQYCADKLETSRTDVINRGVQKIKKEIDKK' A
#
# COMPACT_ATOMS: atom_id res chain seq x y z
N MET A 1 18.47 16.71 -11.53
CA MET A 1 17.92 17.98 -11.01
C MET A 1 17.48 17.73 -9.57
N SER A 2 18.31 18.10 -8.60
CA SER A 2 17.97 17.98 -7.18
C SER A 2 16.91 19.03 -6.83
N PRO A 3 15.86 18.69 -6.04
CA PRO A 3 14.87 19.67 -5.63
C PRO A 3 15.56 20.82 -4.89
N LYS A 4 15.21 22.07 -5.23
CA LYS A 4 15.79 23.24 -4.59
C LYS A 4 15.38 23.25 -3.10
N MET A 5 16.30 23.63 -2.22
CA MET A 5 16.03 23.77 -0.79
C MET A 5 14.76 24.62 -0.58
N GLY A 6 13.74 24.07 0.09
CA GLY A 6 12.43 24.71 0.30
C GLY A 6 11.32 24.30 -0.68
N GLN A 7 11.58 23.47 -1.69
CA GLN A 7 10.56 22.95 -2.59
C GLN A 7 9.78 21.81 -1.90
N LYS A 8 8.48 22.01 -1.64
CA LYS A 8 7.62 20.95 -1.05
C LYS A 8 7.61 19.72 -1.96
N ILE A 9 7.98 18.57 -1.40
CA ILE A 9 8.26 17.32 -2.15
C ILE A 9 6.96 16.62 -2.62
N LYS A 10 5.82 16.93 -1.99
CA LYS A 10 4.41 16.69 -2.39
C LYS A 10 3.53 17.09 -1.19
N ASP A 11 2.29 17.52 -1.38
CA ASP A 11 1.39 17.84 -0.25
C ASP A 11 0.99 16.59 0.56
N ASN A 12 1.03 15.38 -0.04
CA ASN A 12 0.80 14.11 0.64
C ASN A 12 1.89 13.08 0.30
N PRO A 13 3.06 13.13 0.97
CA PRO A 13 4.12 12.16 0.77
C PRO A 13 3.78 10.82 1.44
N LYS A 14 4.23 9.70 0.84
CA LYS A 14 4.20 8.37 1.49
C LYS A 14 5.27 8.29 2.59
N ASN A 15 5.02 8.92 3.73
CA ASN A 15 5.98 9.03 4.86
C ASN A 15 5.69 8.06 6.01
N VAL A 16 4.53 7.41 6.03
CA VAL A 16 4.15 6.45 7.07
C VAL A 16 4.73 5.08 6.73
N ARG A 17 5.49 4.50 7.66
CA ARG A 17 5.94 3.11 7.60
C ARG A 17 4.94 2.22 8.33
N LEU A 18 4.66 1.07 7.74
CA LEU A 18 3.77 0.06 8.30
C LEU A 18 4.54 -1.25 8.41
N ASP A 19 4.83 -1.64 9.65
CA ASP A 19 5.46 -2.91 9.96
C ASP A 19 4.37 -3.91 10.40
N LEU A 20 4.28 -5.05 9.71
CA LEU A 20 3.27 -6.07 9.95
C LEU A 20 3.93 -7.43 10.17
N ARG A 21 3.46 -8.15 11.18
CA ARG A 21 3.78 -9.58 11.34
C ARG A 21 2.71 -10.37 10.61
N LEU A 22 3.15 -11.26 9.73
CA LEU A 22 2.30 -12.13 8.93
C LEU A 22 2.73 -13.58 9.17
N THR A 23 1.78 -14.48 9.06
CA THR A 23 2.06 -15.92 8.93
C THR A 23 2.66 -16.21 7.54
N LYS A 24 3.25 -17.39 7.38
CA LYS A 24 3.81 -17.82 6.08
C LYS A 24 2.76 -17.84 4.98
N GLN A 25 1.57 -18.37 5.30
CA GLN A 25 0.45 -18.46 4.35
C GLN A 25 -0.01 -17.07 3.89
N GLU A 26 -0.22 -16.14 4.83
CA GLU A 26 -0.61 -14.76 4.49
C GLU A 26 0.43 -14.06 3.61
N ALA A 27 1.73 -14.31 3.86
CA ALA A 27 2.80 -13.76 3.05
C ALA A 27 2.82 -14.36 1.62
N GLU A 28 2.58 -15.66 1.49
CA GLU A 28 2.47 -16.36 0.21
C GLU A 28 1.24 -15.88 -0.59
N ASP A 29 0.08 -15.75 0.05
CA ASP A 29 -1.14 -15.23 -0.58
C ASP A 29 -0.96 -13.80 -1.08
N LEU A 30 -0.29 -12.96 -0.27
CA LEU A 30 -0.02 -11.58 -0.61
C LEU A 30 0.96 -11.48 -1.79
N GLN A 31 1.99 -12.33 -1.82
CA GLN A 31 2.91 -12.43 -2.95
C GLN A 31 2.20 -12.93 -4.20
N TYR A 32 1.39 -13.99 -4.10
CA TYR A 32 0.60 -14.53 -5.20
C TYR A 32 -0.33 -13.48 -5.81
N CYS A 33 -1.01 -12.68 -4.97
CA CYS A 33 -1.85 -11.58 -5.44
C CYS A 33 -1.04 -10.49 -6.13
N ALA A 34 0.14 -10.15 -5.61
CA ALA A 34 1.03 -9.16 -6.19
C ALA A 34 1.51 -9.60 -7.59
N ASP A 35 1.92 -10.86 -7.72
CA ASP A 35 2.40 -11.46 -8.97
C ASP A 35 1.27 -11.54 -10.01
N LYS A 36 0.08 -11.98 -9.62
CA LYS A 36 -1.09 -12.06 -10.51
C LYS A 36 -1.59 -10.70 -10.98
N LEU A 37 -1.41 -9.66 -10.16
CA LEU A 37 -1.84 -8.29 -10.48
C LEU A 37 -0.71 -7.45 -11.10
N GLU A 38 0.49 -8.02 -11.27
CA GLU A 38 1.71 -7.34 -11.71
C GLU A 38 1.96 -6.03 -10.94
N THR A 39 1.71 -6.05 -9.63
CA THR A 39 1.77 -4.87 -8.75
C THR A 39 2.62 -5.13 -7.53
N SER A 40 2.94 -4.09 -6.78
CA SER A 40 3.69 -4.27 -5.53
C SER A 40 2.80 -4.86 -4.43
N ARG A 41 3.41 -5.61 -3.52
CA ARG A 41 2.78 -6.07 -2.27
C ARG A 41 2.06 -4.94 -1.52
N THR A 42 2.66 -3.75 -1.48
CA THR A 42 2.08 -2.56 -0.86
C THR A 42 0.81 -2.08 -1.58
N ASP A 43 0.78 -2.14 -2.90
CA ASP A 43 -0.42 -1.75 -3.66
C ASP A 43 -1.56 -2.74 -3.48
N VAL A 44 -1.27 -4.04 -3.34
CA VAL A 44 -2.26 -5.06 -3.00
C VAL A 44 -2.90 -4.75 -1.64
N ILE A 45 -2.09 -4.47 -0.61
CA ILE A 45 -2.59 -4.09 0.73
C ILE A 45 -3.47 -2.83 0.64
N ASN A 46 -3.00 -1.78 -0.03
CA ASN A 46 -3.76 -0.54 -0.18
C ASN A 46 -5.10 -0.76 -0.91
N ARG A 47 -5.12 -1.57 -1.96
CA ARG A 47 -6.36 -1.95 -2.66
C ARG A 47 -7.31 -2.71 -1.76
N GLY A 48 -6.80 -3.64 -0.94
CA GLY A 48 -7.59 -4.37 0.06
C GLY A 48 -8.24 -3.41 1.06
N VAL A 49 -7.46 -2.51 1.66
CA VAL A 49 -7.96 -1.50 2.60
C VAL A 49 -9.01 -0.60 1.95
N GLN A 50 -8.81 -0.17 0.71
CA GLN A 50 -9.80 0.63 -0.01
C GLN A 50 -11.10 -0.10 -0.29
N LYS A 51 -11.05 -1.40 -0.60
CA LYS A 51 -12.26 -2.23 -0.78
C LYS A 51 -13.06 -2.32 0.52
N ILE A 52 -12.38 -2.67 1.62
CA ILE A 52 -13.01 -2.77 2.94
C ILE A 52 -13.59 -1.41 3.35
N LYS A 53 -12.85 -0.31 3.15
CA LYS A 53 -13.36 1.04 3.42
C LYS A 53 -14.65 1.34 2.65
N LYS A 54 -14.69 1.02 1.35
CA LYS A 54 -15.90 1.20 0.53
C LYS A 54 -17.06 0.33 0.99
N GLU A 55 -16.80 -0.84 1.54
CA GLU A 55 -17.84 -1.71 2.10
C GLU A 55 -18.39 -1.17 3.42
N ILE A 56 -17.53 -0.59 4.26
CA ILE A 56 -17.92 0.07 5.51
C ILE A 56 -18.70 1.36 5.23
N ASP A 57 -18.23 2.21 4.32
CA ASP A 57 -18.89 3.49 3.97
C ASP A 57 -20.25 3.29 3.27
N LYS A 58 -20.53 2.08 2.76
CA LYS A 58 -21.83 1.70 2.18
C LYS A 58 -22.85 1.26 3.23
N LYS A 59 -22.42 1.01 4.46
CA LYS A 59 -23.27 0.66 5.61
C LYS A 59 -23.70 1.92 6.34
#